data_AF-A0A3D5FIL9-F1
#
_entry.id   AF-A0A3D5FIL9-F1
#
_cell.length_a   1.000
_cell.length_b   1.000
_cell.length_c   1.000
_cell.angle_alpha   90.00
_cell.angle_beta   90.00
_cell.angle_gamma   90.00
#
_symmetry.space_group_name_H-M   'P 1'
#
loop_
_entity.id
_entity.type
_entity.pdbx_description
1 polymer ?
#
loop_
_entity_poly.entity_id
_entity_poly.type
_entity_poly.pdbx_seq_one_letter_code
_entity_poly.pdbx_strand_id
1 'polypeptide(L)' 'MPSRRYEPTFASLSDYECPEWFRDAKFGIWSHWGPQSVPMYGDWYARHMY' A
#
# COMPACT_ATOMS: atom_id res chain seq x y z
N MET A 1 15.35 5.79 -21.08
CA MET A 1 14.10 5.07 -21.39
C MET A 1 12.98 6.09 -21.45
N PRO A 2 12.22 6.21 -22.55
CA PRO A 2 11.10 7.14 -22.59
C PRO A 2 10.08 6.73 -21.51
N SER A 3 9.67 7.69 -20.66
CA SER A 3 8.64 7.44 -19.66
C SER A 3 7.29 7.30 -20.36
N ARG A 4 6.82 6.06 -20.54
CA ARG A 4 5.44 5.82 -20.97
C ARG A 4 4.52 6.33 -19.86
N ARG A 5 3.60 7.23 -20.20
CA ARG A 5 2.58 7.70 -19.25
C ARG A 5 1.43 6.70 -19.25
N TYR A 6 0.90 6.41 -18.06
CA TYR A 6 -0.27 5.57 -17.91
C TYR A 6 -1.56 6.38 -18.17
N GLU A 7 -2.54 5.74 -18.78
CA GLU A 7 -3.92 6.21 -18.88
C GLU A 7 -4.77 5.55 -17.79
N PRO A 8 -5.89 6.17 -17.34
CA PRO A 8 -6.77 5.59 -16.32
C PRO A 8 -7.68 4.49 -16.88
N THR A 9 -7.11 3.53 -17.62
CA THR A 9 -7.81 2.39 -18.22
C THR A 9 -7.12 1.08 -17.84
N PHE A 10 -7.89 0.00 -17.69
CA PHE A 10 -7.32 -1.31 -17.34
C PHE A 10 -6.26 -1.80 -18.34
N ALA A 11 -6.48 -1.56 -19.64
CA ALA A 11 -5.54 -1.92 -20.69
C ALA A 11 -4.21 -1.17 -20.59
N SER A 12 -4.21 0.09 -20.13
CA SER A 12 -2.96 0.81 -19.90
C SER A 12 -2.23 0.33 -18.64
N LEU A 13 -2.97 -0.03 -17.58
CA LEU A 13 -2.40 -0.43 -16.29
C LEU A 13 -1.89 -1.87 -16.29
N SER A 14 -2.37 -2.72 -17.19
CA SER A 14 -1.90 -4.11 -17.32
C SER A 14 -0.44 -4.24 -17.76
N ASP A 15 0.13 -3.17 -18.34
CA ASP A 15 1.55 -3.10 -18.75
C ASP A 15 2.49 -2.77 -17.57
N TYR A 16 2.01 -2.72 -16.33
CA TYR A 16 2.86 -2.49 -15.14
C TYR A 16 3.75 -3.71 -14.84
N GLU A 17 5.05 -3.44 -14.68
CA GLU A 17 6.01 -4.41 -14.16
C GLU A 17 6.56 -3.96 -12.81
N CYS A 18 6.69 -4.91 -11.88
CA CYS A 18 7.24 -4.64 -10.57
C CYS A 18 8.74 -4.30 -10.65
N PRO A 19 9.19 -3.13 -10.15
CA PRO A 19 10.60 -2.73 -10.18
C PRO A 19 11.52 -3.78 -9.56
N GLU A 20 12.70 -3.99 -10.16
CA GLU A 20 13.68 -4.99 -9.71
C GLU A 20 14.08 -4.82 -8.24
N TRP A 21 14.38 -3.60 -7.81
CA TRP A 21 14.74 -3.32 -6.42
C TRP A 21 13.65 -3.77 -5.42
N PHE A 22 12.37 -3.64 -5.77
CA PHE A 22 11.27 -4.03 -4.89
C PHE A 22 11.11 -5.55 -4.88
N ARG A 23 11.29 -6.19 -6.04
CA ARG A 23 11.36 -7.66 -6.12
C ARG A 23 12.51 -8.20 -5.28
N ASP A 24 13.64 -7.52 -5.22
CA ASP A 24 14.84 -7.95 -4.49
C ASP A 24 14.82 -7.67 -3.00
N ALA A 25 13.98 -6.73 -2.53
CA ALA A 25 13.94 -6.36 -1.11
C ALA A 25 13.57 -7.54 -0.17
N LYS A 26 12.69 -8.46 -0.61
CA LYS A 26 12.18 -9.69 0.05
C LYS A 26 11.54 -9.54 1.44
N PHE A 27 11.94 -8.57 2.26
CA PHE A 27 11.47 -8.33 3.61
C PHE A 27 11.20 -6.84 3.80
N GLY A 28 10.07 -6.52 4.42
CA GLY A 28 9.65 -5.16 4.70
C GLY A 28 9.01 -5.07 6.08
N ILE A 29 9.14 -3.90 6.71
CA ILE A 29 8.49 -3.58 7.97
C ILE A 29 7.44 -2.52 7.67
N TRP A 30 6.22 -2.73 8.17
CA TRP A 30 5.13 -1.78 8.11
C TRP A 30 4.55 -1.58 9.50
N SER A 31 4.04 -0.38 9.76
CA SER A 31 3.45 -0.01 11.04
C SER A 31 2.11 0.68 10.81
N HIS A 32 1.06 0.16 11.43
CA HIS A 32 -0.23 0.81 11.50
C HIS A 32 -0.28 1.67 12.78
N TRP A 33 -0.16 2.98 12.63
CA TRP A 33 -0.10 3.92 13.75
C TRP A 33 -0.97 5.15 13.52
N GLY A 34 -1.78 5.49 14.52
CA GLY A 34 -2.69 6.62 14.49
C GLY A 34 -3.52 6.72 15.77
N PRO A 35 -4.58 7.53 15.81
CA PRO A 35 -5.47 7.64 16.96
C PRO A 35 -6.03 6.28 17.43
N GLN A 36 -6.27 5.35 16.50
CA GLN A 36 -6.69 3.97 16.83
C GLN A 36 -5.69 3.20 17.70
N SER A 37 -4.41 3.60 17.76
CA SER A 37 -3.38 2.95 18.58
C SER A 37 -3.42 3.38 20.05
N VAL A 38 -3.95 4.58 20.35
CA VAL A 38 -4.04 5.13 21.72
C VAL A 38 -4.77 4.20 22.71
N PRO A 39 -5.94 3.64 22.39
CA PRO A 39 -6.66 2.74 23.30
C PRO A 39 -5.99 1.37 23.47
N MET A 40 -4.96 1.06 22.68
CA MET A 40 -4.28 -0.25 22.68
C MET A 40 -5.24 -1.43 22.47
N TYR A 41 -6.27 -1.21 21.65
CA TYR A 41 -7.37 -2.16 21.42
C TYR A 41 -7.62 -2.41 19.92
N GLY A 42 -6.54 -2.37 19.13
CA GLY A 42 -6.55 -2.69 17.70
C GLY A 42 -7.15 -1.62 16.78
N ASP A 43 -6.92 -1.79 15.48
CA ASP A 43 -7.14 -0.77 14.45
C ASP A 43 -8.60 -0.30 14.33
N TRP A 44 -9.53 -1.21 14.60
CA TRP A 44 -10.97 -0.97 14.42
C TRP A 44 -11.67 -0.50 15.70
N TYR A 45 -10.92 0.02 16.69
CA TYR A 45 -11.48 0.46 17.97
C TYR A 45 -12.72 1.34 17.81
N ALA A 46 -12.64 2.40 16.99
CA ALA A 46 -13.76 3.33 16.79
C ALA A 46 -14.99 2.66 16.15
N ARG A 47 -14.80 1.67 15.27
CA ARG A 47 -15.93 0.89 14.70
C ARG A 47 -16.62 0.05 15.75
N HIS A 48 -15.89 -0.50 16.71
CA HIS A 48 -16.48 -1.38 17.74
C HIS A 48 -17.09 -0.61 18.92
N MET A 49 -16.90 0.71 18.98
CA MET A 49 -17.53 1.58 19.97
C MET A 49 -19.00 1.94 19.63
N TYR A 50 -19.36 1.94 18.36
CA TYR A 50 -20.64 2.44 17.83
C TYR A 50 -21.31 1.40 16.93
#